data_AF-A0A316QUS8-F1
#
_entry.id   AF-A0A316QUS8-F1
#
_cell.length_a   1.000
_cell.length_b   1.000
_cell.length_c   1.000
_cell.angle_alpha   90.00
_cell.angle_beta   90.00
_cell.angle_gamma   90.00
#
_symmetry.space_group_name_H-M   'P 1'
#
loop_
_entity.id
_entity.type
_entity.pdbx_description
1 polymer ?
#
loop_
_entity_poly.entity_id
_entity_poly.type
_entity_poly.pdbx_seq_one_letter_code
_entity_poly.pdbx_strand_id
1 'polypeptide(L)'
;MTKQKTDIREVLNEQVPEERDELYNDYVDENTPKLSWFANLCKAFLVGGLICTLGQVLINWYGSMGIGKETAALYNTLTLILLSVLLTGWNIYPKIANFAGAGTLVPITGFANSVAAPAIEFKKEGMVFGLGCKIFTIAGPVILYGVVTSWFLGLIYWGGGWLGWW
;
A
#
# COMPACT_ATOMS: atom_id res chain seq x y z
N MET A 1 -7.04 24.60 33.62
CA MET A 1 -6.22 23.54 34.25
C MET A 1 -5.19 23.13 33.22
N THR A 2 -3.96 23.62 33.36
CA THR A 2 -2.87 23.38 32.41
C THR A 2 -2.31 21.99 32.70
N LYS A 3 -2.60 21.00 31.85
CA LYS A 3 -2.01 19.65 31.97
C LYS A 3 -0.48 19.79 31.90
N GLN A 4 0.22 19.29 32.91
CA GLN A 4 1.67 19.26 32.98
C GLN A 4 2.17 18.28 31.92
N LYS A 5 3.08 18.72 31.04
CA LYS A 5 3.61 17.93 29.93
C LYS A 5 4.37 16.73 30.47
N THR A 6 4.00 15.51 30.08
CA THR A 6 4.66 14.28 30.54
C THR A 6 6.10 14.26 30.01
N ASP A 7 7.10 14.09 30.90
CA ASP A 7 8.51 14.05 30.52
C ASP A 7 8.97 12.60 30.30
N ILE A 8 9.76 12.36 29.24
CA ILE A 8 10.27 11.01 28.92
C ILE A 8 11.10 10.42 30.08
N ARG A 9 11.72 11.25 30.93
CA ARG A 9 12.49 10.81 32.10
C ARG A 9 11.62 10.21 33.19
N GLU A 10 10.35 10.63 33.27
CA GLU A 10 9.37 10.11 34.22
C GLU A 10 8.94 8.70 33.80
N VAL A 11 8.62 8.52 32.52
CA VAL A 11 8.34 7.21 31.90
C VAL A 11 9.51 6.21 32.05
N LEU A 12 10.75 6.70 31.96
CA LEU A 12 11.95 5.87 32.05
C LEU A 12 12.37 5.52 33.48
N ASN A 13 11.98 6.33 34.46
CA ASN A 13 12.29 6.10 35.88
C ASN A 13 11.23 5.25 36.59
N GLU A 14 10.04 5.12 36.01
CA GLU A 14 8.96 4.32 36.59
C GLU A 14 9.23 2.81 36.47
N GLN A 15 9.21 2.11 37.60
CA GLN A 15 9.55 0.68 37.66
C GLN A 15 8.34 -0.24 37.54
N VAL A 16 7.13 0.28 37.76
CA VAL A 16 5.88 -0.46 37.64
C VAL A 16 5.51 -0.56 36.15
N PRO A 17 5.40 -1.76 35.55
CA PRO A 17 5.17 -1.92 34.11
C PRO A 17 3.86 -1.27 33.63
N GLU A 18 2.78 -1.42 34.39
CA GLU A 18 1.45 -0.91 34.05
C GLU A 18 1.41 0.63 34.01
N GLU A 19 2.00 1.28 35.02
CA GLU A 19 2.08 2.74 35.16
C GLU A 19 3.02 3.37 34.12
N ARG A 20 4.13 2.67 33.81
CA ARG A 20 5.05 3.05 32.74
C ARG A 20 4.37 3.03 31.37
N ASP A 21 3.56 2.01 31.10
CA ASP A 21 2.83 1.90 29.83
C ASP A 21 1.77 2.99 29.70
N GLU A 22 1.08 3.37 30.79
CA GLU A 22 0.17 4.52 30.81
C GLU A 22 0.89 5.86 30.56
N LEU A 23 1.98 6.14 31.29
CA LEU A 23 2.78 7.36 31.10
C LEU A 23 3.38 7.44 29.70
N TYR A 24 3.80 6.30 29.14
CA TYR A 24 4.28 6.20 27.76
C TYR A 24 3.17 6.52 26.77
N ASN A 25 1.96 5.98 26.95
CA ASN A 25 0.81 6.26 26.10
C ASN A 25 0.42 7.74 26.17
N ASP A 26 0.40 8.36 27.35
CA ASP A 26 0.13 9.79 27.53
C ASP A 26 1.21 10.66 26.85
N TYR A 27 2.48 10.30 26.99
CA TYR A 27 3.59 10.96 26.29
C TYR A 27 3.44 10.85 24.76
N VAL A 28 3.05 9.69 24.25
CA VAL A 28 2.81 9.46 22.82
C VAL A 28 1.62 10.29 22.35
N ASP A 29 0.51 10.31 23.10
CA ASP A 29 -0.69 11.09 22.74
C ASP A 29 -0.46 12.61 22.75
N GLU A 30 0.41 13.11 23.62
CA GLU A 30 0.79 14.53 23.67
C GLU A 30 1.75 14.93 22.55
N ASN A 31 2.68 14.05 22.16
CA ASN A 31 3.72 14.36 21.18
C ASN A 31 3.38 13.90 19.75
N THR A 32 2.39 13.03 19.57
CA THR A 32 1.97 12.58 18.24
C THR A 32 0.97 13.58 17.65
N PRO A 33 1.27 14.20 16.48
CA PRO A 33 0.32 15.08 15.83
C PRO A 33 -0.96 14.30 15.51
N LYS A 34 -2.09 14.72 16.08
CA LYS A 34 -3.41 14.17 15.76
C LYS A 34 -3.74 14.54 14.31
N LEU A 35 -3.32 13.69 13.38
CA LEU A 35 -3.65 13.81 11.97
C LEU A 35 -5.17 13.77 11.83
N SER A 36 -5.76 14.80 11.23
CA SER A 36 -7.20 14.79 10.99
C SER A 36 -7.53 13.68 10.00
N TRP A 37 -8.23 12.64 10.49
CA TRP A 37 -8.62 11.47 9.71
C TRP A 37 -9.33 11.88 8.42
N PHE A 38 -10.19 12.91 8.50
CA PHE A 38 -10.91 13.45 7.35
C PHE A 38 -9.98 14.06 6.29
N ALA A 39 -8.95 14.82 6.67
CA ALA A 39 -8.03 15.41 5.71
C ALA A 39 -7.18 14.34 5.00
N ASN A 40 -6.76 13.30 5.73
CA ASN A 40 -6.06 12.17 5.14
C ASN A 40 -6.96 11.35 4.21
N LEU A 41 -8.22 11.18 4.58
CA LEU A 41 -9.23 10.53 3.74
C LEU A 41 -9.42 11.31 2.42
N CYS A 42 -9.59 12.64 2.49
CA CYS A 42 -9.74 13.48 1.30
C CYS A 42 -8.50 13.41 0.40
N LYS A 43 -7.29 13.47 0.98
CA LYS A 43 -6.03 13.32 0.21
C LYS A 43 -5.94 11.95 -0.46
N ALA A 44 -6.23 10.88 0.27
CA ALA A 44 -6.21 9.52 -0.25
C ALA A 44 -7.23 9.33 -1.38
N PHE A 45 -8.46 9.85 -1.21
CA PHE A 45 -9.50 9.79 -2.23
C PHE A 45 -9.11 10.57 -3.49
N LEU A 46 -8.58 11.79 -3.35
CA LEU A 46 -8.19 12.61 -4.49
C LEU A 46 -7.04 12.00 -5.28
N VAL A 47 -5.99 11.50 -4.60
CA VAL A 47 -4.84 10.92 -5.29
C VAL A 47 -5.19 9.56 -5.90
N GLY A 48 -5.91 8.70 -5.17
CA GLY A 48 -6.40 7.43 -5.70
C GLY A 48 -7.33 7.63 -6.91
N GLY A 49 -8.27 8.58 -6.79
CA GLY A 49 -9.17 8.97 -7.88
C GLY A 49 -8.44 9.52 -9.10
N LEU A 50 -7.37 10.30 -8.90
CA LEU A 50 -6.53 10.81 -9.98
C LEU A 50 -5.77 9.68 -10.69
N ILE A 51 -5.23 8.70 -9.96
CA ILE A 51 -4.59 7.51 -10.56
C ILE A 51 -5.61 6.70 -11.36
N CYS A 52 -6.81 6.49 -10.84
CA CYS A 52 -7.89 5.80 -11.56
C CYS A 52 -8.31 6.57 -12.82
N THR A 53 -8.40 7.90 -12.75
CA THR A 53 -8.74 8.76 -13.89
C THR A 53 -7.65 8.68 -14.96
N LEU A 54 -6.38 8.68 -14.57
CA LEU A 54 -5.26 8.44 -15.50
C LEU A 54 -5.38 7.06 -16.17
N GLY A 55 -5.73 6.02 -15.42
CA GLY A 55 -5.95 4.69 -15.98
C GLY A 55 -7.10 4.66 -17.00
N GLN A 56 -8.20 5.36 -16.71
CA GLN A 56 -9.33 5.46 -17.63
C GLN A 56 -8.95 6.21 -18.92
N VAL A 57 -8.13 7.26 -18.83
CA VAL A 57 -7.59 7.98 -20.00
C VAL A 57 -6.74 7.04 -20.86
N LEU A 58 -5.87 6.24 -20.25
CA LEU A 58 -5.04 5.27 -20.97
C LEU A 58 -5.90 4.21 -21.69
N ILE A 59 -6.91 3.65 -21.02
CA ILE A 59 -7.82 2.67 -21.62
C ILE A 59 -8.57 3.28 -22.82
N ASN A 60 -9.08 4.51 -22.68
CA ASN A 60 -9.75 5.20 -23.77
C ASN A 60 -8.81 5.49 -24.94
N TRP A 61 -7.55 5.83 -24.66
CA TRP A 61 -6.53 6.04 -25.68
C TRP A 61 -6.21 4.74 -26.43
N TYR A 62 -6.00 3.63 -25.74
CA TYR A 62 -5.83 2.32 -26.38
C TYR A 62 -7.06 1.90 -27.19
N GLY A 63 -8.26 2.16 -26.66
CA GLY A 63 -9.52 1.92 -27.38
C GLY A 63 -9.63 2.74 -28.66
N SER A 64 -9.15 4.00 -28.66
CA SER A 64 -9.11 4.84 -29.86
C SER A 64 -8.16 4.32 -30.95
N MET A 65 -7.16 3.51 -30.56
CA MET A 65 -6.24 2.83 -31.47
C MET A 65 -6.82 1.50 -32.01
N GLY A 66 -8.07 1.17 -31.68
CA GLY A 66 -8.73 -0.06 -32.13
C GLY A 66 -8.37 -1.30 -31.31
N ILE A 67 -7.75 -1.14 -30.15
CA ILE A 67 -7.40 -2.25 -29.26
C ILE A 67 -8.67 -2.70 -28.50
N GLY A 68 -8.91 -4.01 -28.45
CA GLY A 68 -10.04 -4.59 -27.72
C GLY A 68 -9.99 -4.24 -26.22
N LYS A 69 -11.16 -4.09 -25.59
CA LYS A 69 -11.29 -3.61 -24.19
C LYS A 69 -10.44 -4.41 -23.20
N GLU A 70 -10.41 -5.73 -23.34
CA GLU A 70 -9.66 -6.62 -22.46
C GLU A 70 -8.14 -6.41 -22.60
N THR A 71 -7.66 -6.33 -23.84
CA THR A 71 -6.25 -6.03 -24.14
C THR A 71 -5.86 -4.62 -23.71
N ALA A 72 -6.74 -3.64 -23.88
CA ALA A 72 -6.53 -2.27 -23.42
C ALA A 72 -6.40 -2.19 -21.89
N ALA A 73 -7.19 -2.96 -21.14
CA ALA A 73 -7.09 -3.05 -19.69
C ALA A 73 -5.76 -3.68 -19.23
N LEU A 74 -5.27 -4.70 -19.94
CA LEU A 74 -3.95 -5.29 -19.70
C LEU A 74 -2.83 -4.27 -19.96
N TYR A 75 -2.88 -3.55 -21.09
CA TYR A 75 -1.88 -2.53 -21.43
C TYR A 75 -1.89 -1.36 -20.45
N ASN A 76 -3.07 -0.93 -19.99
CA ASN A 76 -3.19 0.06 -18.93
C ASN A 76 -2.50 -0.40 -17.65
N THR A 77 -2.77 -1.63 -17.20
CA THR A 77 -2.16 -2.20 -15.99
C THR A 77 -0.63 -2.24 -16.10
N LEU A 78 -0.11 -2.74 -17.23
CA LEU A 78 1.33 -2.78 -17.49
C LEU A 78 1.96 -1.38 -17.50
N THR A 79 1.29 -0.41 -18.12
CA THR A 79 1.77 0.97 -18.22
C THR A 79 1.81 1.64 -16.84
N LEU A 80 0.77 1.48 -16.03
CA LEU A 80 0.73 2.00 -14.66
C LEU A 80 1.82 1.38 -13.77
N ILE A 81 2.04 0.07 -13.89
CA ILE A 81 3.14 -0.61 -13.19
C ILE A 81 4.49 -0.02 -13.63
N LEU A 82 4.73 0.09 -14.94
CA LEU A 82 5.97 0.62 -15.49
C LEU A 82 6.23 2.06 -15.00
N LEU A 83 5.22 2.93 -15.11
CA LEU A 83 5.31 4.31 -14.63
C LEU A 83 5.61 4.36 -13.13
N SER A 84 4.96 3.53 -12.33
CA SER A 84 5.22 3.45 -10.89
C SER A 84 6.67 3.05 -10.59
N VAL A 85 7.19 2.00 -11.24
CA VAL A 85 8.58 1.54 -11.05
C VAL A 85 9.59 2.60 -11.48
N LEU A 86 9.36 3.28 -12.60
CA LEU A 86 10.22 4.38 -13.07
C LEU A 86 10.23 5.56 -12.08
N LEU A 87 9.05 5.99 -11.63
CA LEU A 87 8.92 7.05 -10.64
C LEU A 87 9.51 6.64 -9.28
N THR A 88 9.48 5.36 -8.94
CA THR A 88 10.12 4.81 -7.73
C THR A 88 11.64 4.89 -7.86
N GLY A 89 12.19 4.50 -9.02
CA GLY A 89 13.61 4.60 -9.35
C GLY A 89 14.14 6.04 -9.29
N TRP A 90 13.35 7.03 -9.72
CA TRP A 90 13.68 8.46 -9.59
C TRP A 90 13.42 9.05 -8.20
N ASN A 91 13.01 8.25 -7.22
CA ASN A 91 12.67 8.72 -5.86
C ASN A 91 11.53 9.76 -5.83
N ILE A 92 10.65 9.74 -6.85
CA ILE A 92 9.48 10.62 -6.94
C ILE A 92 8.25 9.93 -6.33
N TYR A 93 8.02 8.66 -6.67
CA TYR A 93 6.87 7.90 -6.18
C TYR A 93 6.79 7.83 -4.64
N PRO A 94 7.89 7.54 -3.90
CA PRO A 94 7.83 7.48 -2.44
C PRO A 94 7.42 8.82 -1.80
N LYS A 95 7.79 9.95 -2.41
CA LYS A 95 7.39 11.30 -1.94
C LYS A 95 5.89 11.53 -2.13
N ILE A 96 5.36 11.13 -3.28
CA ILE A 96 3.92 11.17 -3.55
C ILE A 96 3.19 10.25 -2.58
N ALA A 97 3.75 9.05 -2.31
CA ALA A 97 3.15 8.09 -1.41
C ALA A 97 3.08 8.57 0.05
N ASN A 98 4.11 9.25 0.53
CA ASN A 98 4.09 9.86 1.86
C ASN A 98 3.03 10.97 1.99
N PHE A 99 2.73 11.69 0.91
CA PHE A 99 1.69 12.72 0.90
C PHE A 99 0.27 12.15 0.77
N ALA A 100 0.10 11.14 -0.10
CA ALA A 100 -1.18 10.56 -0.46
C ALA A 100 -1.63 9.43 0.47
N GLY A 101 -0.69 8.81 1.19
CA GLY A 101 -0.93 7.68 2.08
C GLY A 101 -1.61 6.52 1.35
N ALA A 102 -2.76 6.10 1.87
CA ALA A 102 -3.54 4.98 1.34
C ALA A 102 -3.94 5.16 -0.14
N GLY A 103 -4.10 6.40 -0.62
CA GLY A 103 -4.51 6.69 -2.01
C GLY A 103 -3.55 6.20 -3.07
N THR A 104 -2.25 6.13 -2.76
CA THR A 104 -1.21 5.57 -3.64
C THR A 104 -0.88 4.11 -3.36
N LEU A 105 -1.31 3.59 -2.19
CA LEU A 105 -1.03 2.22 -1.77
C LEU A 105 -2.05 1.24 -2.36
N VAL A 106 -3.34 1.61 -2.35
CA VAL A 106 -4.45 0.76 -2.82
C VAL A 106 -4.39 0.44 -4.32
N PRO A 107 -4.08 1.39 -5.24
CA PRO A 107 -3.97 1.08 -6.66
C PRO A 107 -2.78 0.15 -6.97
N ILE A 108 -2.79 -0.50 -8.14
CA ILE A 108 -1.71 -1.41 -8.58
C ILE A 108 -0.32 -0.75 -8.60
N THR A 109 -0.27 0.58 -8.75
CA THR A 109 0.95 1.38 -8.67
C THR A 109 1.61 1.28 -7.28
N GLY A 110 0.82 1.18 -6.21
CA GLY A 110 1.31 1.04 -4.83
C GLY A 110 2.01 -0.29 -4.61
N PHE A 111 1.40 -1.37 -5.11
CA PHE A 111 2.03 -2.69 -5.12
C PHE A 111 3.36 -2.67 -5.87
N ALA A 112 3.40 -2.08 -7.07
CA ALA A 112 4.63 -1.96 -7.86
C ALA A 112 5.75 -1.20 -7.10
N ASN A 113 5.42 -0.08 -6.44
CA ASN A 113 6.39 0.65 -5.60
C ASN A 113 6.86 -0.18 -4.39
N SER A 114 5.97 -0.93 -3.75
CA SER A 114 6.33 -1.79 -2.61
C SER A 114 7.27 -2.94 -3.00
N VAL A 115 7.30 -3.32 -4.28
CA VAL A 115 8.26 -4.30 -4.81
C VAL A 115 9.55 -3.60 -5.27
N ALA A 116 9.44 -2.48 -5.98
CA ALA A 116 10.58 -1.78 -6.54
C ALA A 116 11.45 -1.06 -5.50
N ALA A 117 10.86 -0.47 -4.46
CA ALA A 117 11.63 0.24 -3.44
C ALA A 117 12.59 -0.68 -2.66
N PRO A 118 12.15 -1.85 -2.13
CA PRO A 118 13.07 -2.82 -1.53
C PRO A 118 14.11 -3.36 -2.51
N ALA A 119 13.75 -3.53 -3.79
CA ALA A 119 14.69 -3.98 -4.82
C ALA A 119 15.86 -2.99 -5.00
N ILE A 120 15.60 -1.69 -4.89
CA ILE A 120 16.61 -0.64 -5.00
C ILE A 120 17.45 -0.56 -3.72
N GLU A 121 16.80 -0.60 -2.55
CA GLU A 121 17.44 -0.42 -1.25
C GLU A 121 18.34 -1.61 -0.88
N PHE A 122 17.83 -2.83 -1.00
CA PHE A 122 18.51 -4.05 -0.59
C PHE A 122 19.38 -4.67 -1.68
N LYS A 123 19.59 -3.98 -2.81
CA LYS A 123 20.52 -4.41 -3.87
C LYS A 123 21.94 -4.65 -3.34
N LYS A 124 22.35 -3.89 -2.32
CA LYS A 124 23.69 -4.01 -1.70
C LYS A 124 23.89 -5.30 -0.90
N GLU A 125 22.80 -5.97 -0.49
CA GLU A 125 22.83 -7.22 0.27
C GLU A 125 22.95 -8.48 -0.63
N GLY A 126 23.09 -8.28 -1.95
CA GLY A 126 23.24 -9.36 -2.93
C GLY A 126 21.92 -9.80 -3.57
N MET A 127 22.03 -10.58 -4.66
CA MET A 127 20.88 -10.92 -5.51
C MET A 127 19.89 -11.90 -4.85
N VAL A 128 20.39 -12.84 -4.04
CA VAL A 128 19.58 -13.93 -3.47
C VAL A 128 19.03 -13.53 -2.09
N PHE A 129 19.92 -13.31 -1.11
CA PHE A 129 19.53 -13.01 0.27
C PHE A 129 19.03 -11.57 0.48
N GLY A 130 19.51 -10.62 -0.34
CA GLY A 130 19.03 -9.24 -0.34
C GLY A 130 17.81 -9.07 -1.23
N LEU A 131 18.05 -8.88 -2.52
CA LEU A 131 17.02 -8.52 -3.50
C LEU A 131 15.89 -9.57 -3.61
N GLY A 132 16.23 -10.85 -3.73
CA GLY A 132 15.27 -11.95 -3.83
C GLY A 132 14.36 -12.03 -2.61
N CYS A 133 14.93 -12.23 -1.42
CA CYS A 133 14.14 -12.36 -0.20
C CYS A 133 13.31 -11.10 0.11
N LYS A 134 13.86 -9.90 -0.08
CA LYS A 134 13.20 -8.63 0.31
C LYS A 134 12.10 -8.17 -0.63
N ILE A 135 12.13 -8.56 -1.92
CA ILE A 135 10.99 -8.30 -2.82
C ILE A 135 9.80 -9.19 -2.43
N PHE A 136 10.06 -10.43 -2.04
CA PHE A 136 9.02 -11.39 -1.68
C PHE A 136 8.45 -11.19 -0.27
N THR A 137 9.04 -10.39 0.60
CA THR A 137 8.41 -10.06 1.89
C THR A 137 7.06 -9.35 1.72
N ILE A 138 6.90 -8.58 0.64
CA ILE A 138 5.64 -7.90 0.31
C ILE A 138 4.87 -8.65 -0.79
N ALA A 139 5.55 -9.08 -1.87
CA ALA A 139 4.86 -9.79 -2.96
C ALA A 139 4.37 -11.19 -2.55
N GLY A 140 5.12 -11.89 -1.69
CA GLY A 140 4.82 -13.26 -1.25
C GLY A 140 3.47 -13.39 -0.56
N PRO A 141 3.18 -12.60 0.50
CA PRO A 141 1.87 -12.60 1.13
C PRO A 141 0.73 -12.29 0.16
N VAL A 142 0.88 -11.28 -0.70
CA VAL A 142 -0.17 -10.90 -1.67
C VAL A 142 -0.49 -12.03 -2.64
N ILE A 143 0.53 -12.69 -3.19
CA ILE A 143 0.36 -13.84 -4.09
C ILE A 143 -0.26 -15.01 -3.34
N LEU A 144 0.23 -15.33 -2.13
CA LEU A 144 -0.26 -16.44 -1.31
C LEU A 144 -1.74 -16.28 -1.00
N TYR A 145 -2.14 -15.15 -0.41
CA TYR A 145 -3.54 -14.91 -0.06
C TYR A 145 -4.42 -14.77 -1.30
N GLY A 146 -3.94 -14.13 -2.37
CA GLY A 146 -4.68 -14.02 -3.63
C GLY A 146 -5.00 -15.38 -4.25
N VAL A 147 -4.02 -16.28 -4.35
CA VAL A 147 -4.20 -17.62 -4.94
C VAL A 147 -5.06 -18.50 -4.05
N VAL A 148 -4.81 -18.51 -2.73
CA VAL A 148 -5.58 -19.33 -1.77
C VAL A 148 -7.04 -18.89 -1.75
N THR A 149 -7.32 -17.59 -1.65
CA THR A 149 -8.69 -17.07 -1.69
C THR A 149 -9.36 -17.36 -3.03
N SER A 150 -8.65 -17.21 -4.16
CA SER A 150 -9.20 -17.56 -5.48
C SER A 150 -9.58 -19.04 -5.58
N TRP A 151 -8.79 -19.94 -4.99
CA TRP A 151 -9.10 -21.37 -4.96
C TRP A 151 -10.36 -21.67 -4.14
N PHE A 152 -10.48 -21.09 -2.95
CA PHE A 152 -11.68 -21.23 -2.11
C PHE A 152 -12.94 -20.70 -2.81
N LEU A 153 -12.87 -19.51 -3.42
CA LEU A 153 -13.99 -18.95 -4.18
C LEU A 153 -14.34 -19.81 -5.40
N GLY A 154 -13.33 -20.36 -6.09
CA GLY A 154 -13.54 -21.30 -7.18
C GLY A 154 -14.27 -22.57 -6.74
N LEU A 155 -13.93 -23.12 -5.58
CA LEU A 155 -14.64 -24.27 -5.00
C LEU A 155 -16.09 -23.94 -4.62
N ILE A 156 -16.32 -22.77 -4.03
CA ILE A 156 -17.68 -22.32 -3.68
C ILE A 156 -18.53 -22.16 -4.95
N TYR A 157 -17.98 -21.55 -6.00
CA TYR A 157 -18.67 -21.40 -7.28
C TYR A 157 -19.00 -22.77 -7.89
N TRP A 158 -18.03 -23.69 -7.92
CA TRP A 158 -18.21 -25.04 -8.46
C TRP A 158 -19.27 -25.84 -7.67
N GLY A 159 -19.20 -25.81 -6.33
CA GLY A 159 -20.18 -26.48 -5.46
C GLY A 159 -21.57 -25.85 -5.53
N GLY A 160 -21.65 -24.51 -5.64
CA GLY A 160 -22.90 -23.78 -5.83
C GLY A 160 -23.59 -24.14 -7.15
N GLY A 161 -22.82 -24.35 -8.22
CA GLY A 161 -23.35 -24.85 -9.50
C GLY A 161 -23.94 -26.26 -9.39
N TRP A 162 -23.37 -27.14 -8.56
CA TRP A 162 -23.94 -28.47 -8.30
C TRP A 162 -25.23 -28.42 -7.48
N LEU A 163 -25.38 -27.42 -6.61
CA LEU A 163 -26.57 -27.21 -5.77
C LEU A 163 -27.66 -26.38 -6.45
N GLY A 164 -27.44 -25.92 -7.70
CA GLY A 164 -28.40 -25.11 -8.45
C GLY A 164 -28.58 -23.69 -7.92
N TRP A 165 -27.58 -23.15 -7.21
CA TRP A 165 -27.60 -21.77 -6.73
C TRP A 165 -27.30 -20.73 -7.83
N TRP A 166 -26.81 -21.18 -9.00
CA TRP A 166 -26.40 -20.36 -10.14
C TRP A 166 -26.79 -21.01 -11.45
#